data_AF-A0A939G2I7-F1
#
_entry.id   AF-A0A939G2I7-F1
#
_cell.length_a   1.000
_cell.length_b   1.000
_cell.length_c   1.000
_cell.angle_alpha   90.00
_cell.angle_beta   90.00
_cell.angle_gamma   90.00
#
_symmetry.space_group_name_H-M   'P 1'
#
loop_
_entity.id
_entity.type
_entity.pdbx_description
1 polymer ?
#
loop_
_entity_poly.entity_id
_entity_poly.type
_entity_poly.pdbx_seq_one_letter_code
_entity_poly.pdbx_strand_id
1 'polypeptide(L)'
;MRTWQPQARRRSRYRPAAPCRARQRPLILLITLAFSLGALASLGHAAAKPLATVTTDGLRVTVVGGDSKSLQSAPGGVLVTLGDDRVVIVKDAVHFNGADTFRGTVRDAIVTRDGWGLTLQINGKTIVLVAPVTGLKRAASQGNTRAENDLAVRLATGDGVPQNASQAALLYRRAAEGGLALAARNLGFLMWNGAGVAEDRAGAVVWFRQAAAAGDPAAQAMLGTAYAKGIGAAKDARQAIRWLNEAAKAGDPHVLNDLANLLASTDGPERDLERAAALHRQAAGKGLTVAVLNYGFDLWNGAGVTEDRPAAFGFFATAAKAGSVVAMEKLGEAYFAGEGAAKDRAKAADWFQKASASGSGNAANYLGVMHLDGDGLARDTAKALAYFQLGADRGNPAATRNLAMLYLTGKGVARNRDKARDLLQTAMRLGSRSAAADLHALDDGDPGHDTLASTARR
;
A
#
# COMPACT_ATOMS: atom_id res chain seq x y z
N MET A 1 48.19 -33.36 45.60
CA MET A 1 48.59 -34.46 44.70
C MET A 1 47.31 -35.15 44.24
N ARG A 2 46.83 -34.93 43.00
CA ARG A 2 46.99 -35.85 41.83
C ARG A 2 47.01 -37.32 42.27
N THR A 3 45.98 -38.11 41.96
CA THR A 3 45.81 -38.93 40.72
C THR A 3 44.57 -39.84 40.94
N TRP A 4 43.95 -40.59 40.02
CA TRP A 4 43.60 -40.51 38.59
C TRP A 4 42.78 -41.81 38.31
N GLN A 5 41.53 -41.67 37.81
CA GLN A 5 40.65 -42.58 37.01
C GLN A 5 40.57 -44.12 37.24
N PRO A 6 39.41 -44.71 36.86
CA PRO A 6 39.40 -45.39 35.56
C PRO A 6 38.22 -45.04 34.62
N GLN A 7 38.56 -45.05 33.33
CA GLN A 7 37.73 -45.12 32.10
C GLN A 7 36.91 -46.42 32.04
N ALA A 8 35.89 -46.67 31.22
CA ALA A 8 35.01 -45.93 30.31
C ALA A 8 33.94 -46.95 29.86
N ARG A 9 32.69 -46.51 29.61
CA ARG A 9 31.83 -47.13 28.58
C ARG A 9 31.06 -46.06 27.82
N ARG A 10 31.26 -46.07 26.50
CA ARG A 10 30.64 -45.18 25.52
C ARG A 10 29.12 -45.42 25.47
N ARG A 11 28.33 -44.36 25.62
CA ARG A 11 27.00 -44.25 25.01
C ARG A 11 26.85 -42.88 24.37
N SER A 12 26.40 -42.93 23.12
CA SER A 12 26.08 -41.85 22.20
C SER A 12 25.41 -40.65 22.90
N ARG A 13 26.03 -39.46 22.81
CA ARG A 13 25.39 -38.19 23.19
C ARG A 13 24.49 -37.76 22.03
N TYR A 14 23.21 -38.10 22.12
CA TYR A 14 22.18 -37.35 21.42
C TYR A 14 22.08 -35.97 22.09
N ARG A 15 22.47 -34.91 21.39
CA ARG A 15 22.19 -33.53 21.80
C ARG A 15 20.72 -33.25 21.49
N PRO A 16 19.83 -33.00 22.46
CA PRO A 16 18.58 -32.34 22.13
C PRO A 16 18.92 -30.91 21.72
N ALA A 17 18.63 -30.58 20.45
CA ALA A 17 18.66 -29.22 19.96
C ALA A 17 17.72 -28.36 20.82
N ALA A 18 18.20 -27.17 21.16
CA ALA A 18 17.43 -26.17 21.90
C ALA A 18 16.06 -25.91 21.23
N PRO A 19 14.99 -25.69 22.00
CA PRO A 19 13.70 -25.34 21.43
C PRO A 19 13.81 -23.99 20.73
N CYS A 20 13.73 -24.02 19.39
CA CYS A 20 13.48 -22.85 18.57
C CYS A 20 12.19 -22.20 19.05
N ARG A 21 12.30 -21.09 19.79
CA ARG A 21 11.19 -20.18 20.05
C ARG A 21 10.78 -19.54 18.72
N ALA A 22 9.93 -20.24 17.98
CA ALA A 22 9.19 -19.66 16.87
C ALA A 22 8.20 -18.65 17.47
N ARG A 23 8.57 -17.37 17.38
CA ARG A 23 7.74 -16.23 17.78
C ARG A 23 6.41 -16.31 17.04
N GLN A 24 5.34 -16.56 17.78
CA GLN A 24 3.97 -16.33 17.37
C GLN A 24 3.84 -14.88 16.86
N ARG A 25 3.34 -14.70 15.64
CA ARG A 25 2.86 -13.42 15.14
C ARG A 25 1.35 -13.55 14.88
N PRO A 26 0.50 -12.70 15.48
CA PRO A 26 -0.92 -12.69 15.17
C PRO A 26 -1.14 -12.15 13.76
N LEU A 27 -2.09 -12.74 13.07
CA LEU A 27 -2.54 -12.40 11.73
C LEU A 27 -3.23 -11.02 11.76
N ILE A 28 -2.45 -9.95 11.60
CA ILE A 28 -2.94 -8.59 11.43
C ILE A 28 -3.20 -8.38 9.94
N LEU A 29 -4.42 -7.94 9.62
CA LEU A 29 -4.85 -7.44 8.32
C LEU A 29 -3.83 -6.41 7.79
N LEU A 30 -2.92 -6.88 6.92
CA LEU A 30 -1.86 -6.09 6.31
C LEU A 30 -2.46 -5.25 5.17
N ILE A 31 -3.01 -4.08 5.51
CA ILE A 31 -2.99 -2.95 4.58
C ILE A 31 -1.58 -2.38 4.66
N THR A 32 -0.67 -3.05 3.95
CA THR A 32 0.67 -2.53 3.65
C THR A 32 0.50 -1.32 2.75
N LEU A 33 0.46 -0.12 3.34
CA LEU A 33 1.03 1.06 2.70
C LEU A 33 2.54 0.82 2.67
N ALA A 34 2.99 0.07 1.67
CA ALA A 34 4.39 -0.16 1.38
C ALA A 34 4.99 1.14 0.80
N PHE A 35 5.09 2.18 1.62
CA PHE A 35 6.07 3.23 1.38
C PHE A 35 7.41 2.68 1.88
N SER A 36 8.03 1.84 1.05
CA SER A 36 9.44 1.47 1.22
C SER A 36 10.29 2.74 1.29
N LEU A 37 11.51 2.68 1.84
CA LEU A 37 12.48 3.78 1.70
C LEU A 37 12.74 4.16 0.22
N GLY A 38 12.39 3.29 -0.73
CA GLY A 38 12.33 3.60 -2.16
C GLY A 38 11.24 4.61 -2.55
N ALA A 39 10.29 4.92 -1.66
CA ALA A 39 9.28 5.95 -1.88
C ALA A 39 9.75 7.37 -1.54
N LEU A 40 10.88 7.52 -0.82
CA LEU A 40 11.65 8.76 -0.88
C LEU A 40 12.25 8.97 -2.28
N ALA A 41 12.58 7.88 -2.99
CA ALA A 41 12.99 7.94 -4.39
C ALA A 41 11.81 8.07 -5.38
N SER A 42 10.59 7.63 -5.02
CA SER A 42 9.36 7.84 -5.81
C SER A 42 8.60 9.13 -5.50
N LEU A 43 9.10 9.96 -4.57
CA LEU A 43 8.80 11.40 -4.55
C LEU A 43 9.51 12.13 -5.70
N GLY A 44 10.34 11.41 -6.48
CA GLY A 44 10.75 11.81 -7.81
C GLY A 44 9.62 11.62 -8.83
N HIS A 45 9.04 12.73 -9.27
CA HIS A 45 8.26 12.87 -10.51
C HIS A 45 6.85 12.26 -10.56
N ALA A 46 6.08 12.27 -9.45
CA ALA A 46 4.65 12.57 -9.67
C ALA A 46 4.63 13.99 -10.27
N ALA A 47 3.99 14.19 -11.44
CA ALA A 47 3.97 15.48 -12.13
C ALA A 47 3.42 16.56 -11.20
N ALA A 48 4.31 17.22 -10.46
CA ALA A 48 3.94 18.25 -9.53
C ALA A 48 3.28 19.36 -10.34
N LYS A 49 2.08 19.77 -9.88
CA LYS A 49 1.27 20.75 -10.58
C LYS A 49 2.13 22.03 -10.75
N PRO A 50 2.18 22.62 -11.96
CA PRO A 50 2.92 23.86 -12.19
C PRO A 50 2.52 24.91 -11.17
N LEU A 51 3.49 25.50 -10.46
CA LEU A 51 3.26 26.63 -9.56
C LEU A 51 3.00 27.91 -10.37
N ALA A 52 3.75 28.06 -11.46
CA ALA A 52 3.62 29.17 -12.39
C ALA A 52 4.21 28.77 -13.75
N THR A 53 3.64 29.31 -14.80
CA THR A 53 4.13 29.16 -16.17
C THR A 53 4.15 30.53 -16.83
N VAL A 54 5.30 30.92 -17.36
CA VAL A 54 5.46 32.13 -18.19
C VAL A 54 5.70 31.67 -19.61
N THR A 55 4.96 32.25 -20.56
CA THR A 55 5.16 32.01 -21.99
C THR A 55 5.48 33.33 -22.67
N THR A 56 6.60 33.41 -23.38
CA THR A 56 7.03 34.60 -24.13
C THR A 56 7.75 34.17 -25.40
N ASP A 57 7.46 34.79 -26.55
CA ASP A 57 8.13 34.54 -27.85
C ASP A 57 8.34 33.06 -28.25
N GLY A 58 7.38 32.18 -27.91
CA GLY A 58 7.45 30.75 -28.21
C GLY A 58 8.29 29.92 -27.23
N LEU A 59 8.86 30.53 -26.20
CA LEU A 59 9.47 29.91 -25.04
C LEU A 59 8.42 29.73 -23.94
N ARG A 60 8.34 28.53 -23.35
CA ARG A 60 7.54 28.23 -22.16
C ARG A 60 8.46 27.88 -20.99
N VAL A 61 8.37 28.64 -19.90
CA VAL A 61 9.10 28.37 -18.66
C VAL A 61 8.11 28.01 -17.56
N THR A 62 8.29 26.83 -16.98
CA THR A 62 7.41 26.26 -15.95
C THR A 62 8.19 26.06 -14.67
N VAL A 63 7.64 26.48 -13.54
CA VAL A 63 8.20 26.18 -12.21
C VAL A 63 7.42 25.05 -11.57
N VAL A 64 8.14 24.02 -11.15
CA VAL A 64 7.61 22.80 -10.53
C VAL A 64 8.30 22.62 -9.17
N GLY A 65 7.61 23.04 -8.10
CA GLY A 65 8.19 23.29 -6.77
C GLY A 65 8.85 24.68 -6.64
N GLY A 66 8.81 25.31 -5.45
CA GLY A 66 9.39 26.64 -5.19
C GLY A 66 8.39 27.82 -5.08
N ASP A 67 8.83 29.03 -5.42
CA ASP A 67 8.06 30.27 -5.36
C ASP A 67 7.91 30.89 -6.75
N SER A 68 6.68 31.20 -7.15
CA SER A 68 6.36 31.93 -8.38
C SER A 68 7.12 33.26 -8.54
N LYS A 69 7.55 33.89 -7.44
CA LYS A 69 8.39 35.11 -7.46
C LYS A 69 9.78 34.91 -8.07
N SER A 70 10.22 33.66 -8.24
CA SER A 70 11.45 33.32 -8.96
C SER A 70 11.34 33.52 -10.47
N LEU A 71 10.12 33.64 -11.01
CA LEU A 71 9.87 33.95 -12.42
C LEU A 71 9.59 35.44 -12.58
N GLN A 72 10.45 36.13 -13.30
CA GLN A 72 10.21 37.51 -13.72
C GLN A 72 10.32 37.62 -15.23
N SER A 73 9.37 38.31 -15.86
CA SER A 73 9.49 38.68 -17.26
C SER A 73 10.70 39.60 -17.42
N ALA A 74 11.61 39.26 -18.31
CA ALA A 74 12.76 40.08 -18.67
C ALA A 74 12.65 40.49 -20.15
N PRO A 75 13.27 41.60 -20.57
CA PRO A 75 13.31 41.96 -21.99
C PRO A 75 13.92 40.81 -22.81
N GLY A 76 13.12 40.21 -23.69
CA GLY A 76 13.54 39.11 -24.58
C GLY A 76 13.58 37.70 -23.96
N GLY A 77 13.07 37.49 -22.73
CA GLY A 77 13.06 36.17 -22.10
C GLY A 77 12.47 36.12 -20.69
N VAL A 78 12.84 35.07 -19.94
CA VAL A 78 12.40 34.83 -18.57
C VAL A 78 13.61 34.77 -17.65
N LEU A 79 13.63 35.62 -16.62
CA LEU A 79 14.60 35.51 -15.54
C LEU A 79 14.10 34.48 -14.52
N VAL A 80 14.97 33.56 -14.19
CA VAL A 80 14.81 32.51 -13.18
C VAL A 80 15.97 32.59 -12.19
N THR A 81 15.70 32.37 -10.91
CA THR A 81 16.76 32.17 -9.92
C THR A 81 17.01 30.67 -9.71
N LEU A 82 18.26 30.24 -9.88
CA LEU A 82 18.72 28.90 -9.52
C LEU A 82 19.68 28.95 -8.32
N GLY A 83 19.16 28.77 -7.11
CA GLY A 83 19.92 28.96 -5.89
C GLY A 83 20.38 30.41 -5.75
N ASP A 84 21.68 30.63 -5.83
CA ASP A 84 22.28 31.98 -5.84
C ASP A 84 22.47 32.53 -7.27
N ASP A 85 22.28 31.69 -8.30
CA ASP A 85 22.55 32.06 -9.69
C ASP A 85 21.32 32.71 -10.34
N ARG A 86 21.56 33.78 -11.10
CA ARG A 86 20.58 34.40 -11.99
C ARG A 86 20.66 33.75 -13.36
N VAL A 87 19.55 33.18 -13.81
CA VAL A 87 19.46 32.50 -15.10
C VAL A 87 18.46 33.22 -15.99
N VAL A 88 18.94 33.83 -17.07
CA VAL A 88 18.06 34.43 -18.08
C VAL A 88 17.89 33.42 -19.21
N ILE A 89 16.67 32.94 -19.40
CA ILE A 89 16.30 32.02 -20.46
C ILE A 89 15.66 32.84 -21.58
N VAL A 90 16.34 32.93 -22.71
CA VAL A 90 15.80 33.57 -23.92
C VAL A 90 15.55 32.50 -24.98
N LYS A 91 14.87 32.86 -26.07
CA LYS A 91 14.46 31.92 -27.12
C LYS A 91 15.61 31.07 -27.68
N ASP A 92 16.81 31.64 -27.80
CA ASP A 92 17.94 30.99 -28.48
C ASP A 92 19.20 30.84 -27.60
N ALA A 93 19.11 31.14 -26.30
CA ALA A 93 20.23 31.04 -25.37
C ALA A 93 19.77 30.92 -23.91
N VAL A 94 20.68 30.45 -23.06
CA VAL A 94 20.55 30.51 -21.60
C VAL A 94 21.78 31.16 -21.02
N HIS A 95 21.57 32.23 -20.26
CA HIS A 95 22.61 33.02 -19.64
C HIS A 95 22.64 32.78 -18.13
N PHE A 96 23.79 32.37 -17.58
CA PHE A 96 23.99 32.25 -16.14
C PHE A 96 24.84 33.41 -15.65
N ASN A 97 24.33 34.19 -14.70
CA ASN A 97 25.00 35.35 -14.11
C ASN A 97 25.57 36.33 -15.16
N GLY A 98 24.88 36.48 -16.30
CA GLY A 98 25.30 37.33 -17.42
C GLY A 98 26.24 36.68 -18.43
N ALA A 99 26.64 35.41 -18.26
CA ALA A 99 27.47 34.67 -19.21
C ALA A 99 26.64 33.78 -20.14
N ASP A 100 26.92 33.82 -21.45
CA ASP A 100 26.38 32.90 -22.46
C ASP A 100 26.81 31.47 -22.16
N THR A 101 25.93 30.69 -21.53
CA THR A 101 26.29 29.33 -21.05
C THR A 101 25.80 28.25 -22.01
N PHE A 102 24.62 28.44 -22.59
CA PHE A 102 24.08 27.53 -23.61
C PHE A 102 23.55 28.33 -24.80
N ARG A 103 23.81 27.85 -26.01
CA ARG A 103 23.28 28.39 -27.28
C ARG A 103 22.42 27.35 -27.98
N GLY A 104 21.27 27.76 -28.50
CA GLY A 104 20.32 26.91 -29.21
C GLY A 104 18.88 27.23 -28.84
N THR A 105 17.94 26.87 -29.71
CA THR A 105 16.53 27.22 -29.52
C THR A 105 15.93 26.46 -28.33
N VAL A 106 15.55 27.21 -27.30
CA VAL A 106 14.90 26.74 -26.08
C VAL A 106 13.39 26.81 -26.26
N ARG A 107 12.70 25.67 -26.19
CA ARG A 107 11.23 25.62 -26.33
C ARG A 107 10.52 25.53 -24.97
N ASP A 108 11.03 24.66 -24.11
CA ASP A 108 10.50 24.43 -22.78
C ASP A 108 11.64 24.46 -21.75
N ALA A 109 11.37 25.09 -20.61
CA ALA A 109 12.23 25.04 -19.43
C ALA A 109 11.40 24.68 -18.19
N ILE A 110 11.91 23.78 -17.37
CA ILE A 110 11.28 23.33 -16.12
C ILE A 110 12.24 23.56 -14.96
N VAL A 111 11.89 24.48 -14.07
CA VAL A 111 12.62 24.72 -12.82
C VAL A 111 12.14 23.72 -11.78
N THR A 112 13.07 23.01 -11.15
CA THR A 112 12.79 21.96 -10.16
C THR A 112 13.59 22.18 -8.87
N ARG A 113 13.38 21.31 -7.86
CA ARG A 113 14.16 21.30 -6.61
C ARG A 113 14.10 22.62 -5.85
N ASP A 114 12.92 23.21 -5.74
CA ASP A 114 12.68 24.50 -5.08
C ASP A 114 13.59 25.65 -5.60
N GLY A 115 13.99 25.57 -6.87
CA GLY A 115 14.91 26.52 -7.50
C GLY A 115 16.37 26.08 -7.49
N TRP A 116 16.71 24.81 -7.29
CA TRP A 116 18.09 24.31 -7.35
C TRP A 116 18.35 23.34 -8.52
N GLY A 117 17.34 23.12 -9.37
CA GLY A 117 17.43 22.34 -10.60
C GLY A 117 16.75 23.06 -11.76
N LEU A 118 17.27 22.84 -12.98
CA LEU A 118 16.72 23.37 -14.22
C LEU A 118 16.81 22.30 -15.30
N THR A 119 15.67 21.97 -15.90
CA THR A 119 15.61 21.10 -17.08
C THR A 119 15.27 21.96 -18.29
N LEU A 120 16.03 21.81 -19.37
CA LEU A 120 15.88 22.59 -20.60
C LEU A 120 15.65 21.66 -21.79
N GLN A 121 14.75 22.03 -22.69
CA GLN A 121 14.58 21.44 -24.02
C GLN A 121 15.24 22.35 -25.04
N ILE A 122 16.45 22.00 -25.47
CA ILE A 122 17.22 22.76 -26.47
C ILE A 122 17.40 21.90 -27.73
N ASN A 123 16.90 22.37 -28.87
CA ASN A 123 17.00 21.65 -30.17
C ASN A 123 16.55 20.17 -30.10
N GLY A 124 15.50 19.88 -29.33
CA GLY A 124 14.99 18.51 -29.13
C GLY A 124 15.81 17.63 -28.18
N LYS A 125 16.84 18.18 -27.52
CA LYS A 125 17.61 17.50 -26.46
C LYS A 125 17.20 18.02 -25.08
N THR A 126 17.07 17.11 -24.13
CA THR A 126 16.86 17.44 -22.72
C THR A 126 18.22 17.64 -22.03
N ILE A 127 18.42 18.82 -21.44
CA ILE A 127 19.57 19.15 -20.60
C ILE A 127 19.07 19.31 -19.17
N VAL A 128 19.64 18.56 -18.23
CA VAL A 128 19.34 18.71 -16.80
C VAL A 128 20.53 19.35 -16.12
N LEU A 129 20.30 20.53 -15.58
CA LEU A 129 21.25 21.31 -14.80
C LEU A 129 20.86 21.19 -13.34
N VAL A 130 21.84 20.86 -12.51
CA VAL A 130 21.69 20.78 -11.08
C VAL A 130 22.70 21.73 -10.49
N ALA A 131 22.25 22.67 -9.67
CA ALA A 131 23.14 23.58 -8.98
C ALA A 131 24.19 22.77 -8.18
N PRO A 132 25.47 23.19 -8.20
CA PRO A 132 26.52 22.45 -7.52
C PRO A 132 26.24 22.37 -6.02
N VAL A 133 26.47 21.19 -5.45
CA VAL A 133 26.23 20.91 -4.02
C VAL A 133 26.96 21.91 -3.11
N THR A 134 28.07 22.48 -3.56
CA THR A 134 28.83 23.51 -2.83
C THR A 134 28.03 24.79 -2.61
N GLY A 135 27.34 25.30 -3.64
CA GLY A 135 26.45 26.47 -3.53
C GLY A 135 25.25 26.16 -2.63
N LEU A 136 24.65 24.99 -2.80
CA LEU A 136 23.54 24.53 -1.97
C LEU A 136 23.92 24.43 -0.49
N LYS A 137 25.09 23.85 -0.17
CA LYS A 137 25.63 23.78 1.20
C LYS A 137 25.88 25.17 1.79
N ARG A 138 26.37 26.11 0.99
CA ARG A 138 26.59 27.51 1.43
C ARG A 138 25.26 28.17 1.80
N ALA A 139 24.27 28.14 0.91
CA ALA A 139 22.95 28.73 1.19
C ALA A 139 22.29 28.06 2.40
N ALA A 140 22.37 26.73 2.53
CA ALA A 140 21.88 26.01 3.70
C ALA A 140 22.58 26.46 4.99
N SER A 141 23.90 26.67 4.97
CA SER A 141 24.65 27.18 6.13
C SER A 141 24.31 28.62 6.53
N GLN A 142 23.71 29.39 5.61
CA GLN A 142 23.23 30.75 5.84
C GLN A 142 21.77 30.80 6.30
N GLY A 143 21.15 29.65 6.59
CA GLY A 143 19.77 29.57 7.08
C GLY A 143 18.70 29.65 5.99
N ASN A 144 19.06 29.46 4.72
CA ASN A 144 18.06 29.35 3.66
C ASN A 144 17.28 28.03 3.80
N THR A 145 16.07 28.10 4.33
CA THR A 145 15.23 26.93 4.65
C THR A 145 14.94 26.02 3.44
N ARG A 146 14.86 26.59 2.23
CA ARG A 146 14.68 25.81 0.99
C ARG A 146 15.95 25.07 0.61
N ALA A 147 17.11 25.72 0.72
CA ALA A 147 18.40 25.08 0.51
C ALA A 147 18.66 23.98 1.54
N GLU A 148 18.28 24.20 2.80
CA GLU A 148 18.34 23.19 3.84
C GLU A 148 17.49 21.97 3.49
N ASN A 149 16.25 22.18 3.03
CA ASN A 149 15.36 21.11 2.60
C ASN A 149 15.89 20.35 1.37
N ASP A 150 16.34 21.04 0.31
CA ASP A 150 16.88 20.36 -0.88
C ASP A 150 18.15 19.57 -0.54
N LEU A 151 19.04 20.13 0.28
CA LEU A 151 20.22 19.40 0.76
C LEU A 151 19.82 18.18 1.59
N ALA A 152 18.79 18.30 2.44
CA ALA A 152 18.27 17.18 3.21
C ALA A 152 17.69 16.07 2.32
N VAL A 153 16.95 16.43 1.25
CA VAL A 153 16.43 15.46 0.27
C VAL A 153 17.57 14.70 -0.38
N ARG A 154 18.62 15.40 -0.83
CA ARG A 154 19.80 14.77 -1.43
C ARG A 154 20.54 13.87 -0.46
N LEU A 155 20.71 14.29 0.79
CA LEU A 155 21.31 13.44 1.83
C LEU A 155 20.42 12.23 2.17
N ALA A 156 19.10 12.37 2.15
CA ALA A 156 18.19 11.25 2.41
C ALA A 156 18.20 10.21 1.28
N THR A 157 18.36 10.66 0.02
CA THR A 157 18.27 9.83 -1.19
C THR A 157 19.62 9.38 -1.75
N GLY A 158 20.71 10.07 -1.42
CA GLY A 158 22.02 9.88 -2.04
C GLY A 158 22.22 10.61 -3.37
N ASP A 159 21.33 11.55 -3.76
CA ASP A 159 21.44 12.27 -5.03
C ASP A 159 22.57 13.31 -5.03
N GLY A 160 23.69 12.99 -5.69
CA GLY A 160 24.85 13.87 -5.81
C GLY A 160 25.67 14.05 -4.53
N VAL A 161 25.30 13.37 -3.43
CA VAL A 161 26.02 13.34 -2.15
C VAL A 161 25.90 11.96 -1.52
N PRO A 162 26.87 11.51 -0.69
CA PRO A 162 26.71 10.28 0.09
C PRO A 162 25.45 10.34 0.96
N GLN A 163 24.68 9.25 0.96
CA GLN A 163 23.46 9.17 1.75
C GLN A 163 23.76 9.31 3.25
N ASN A 164 23.03 10.18 3.92
CA ASN A 164 23.13 10.44 5.37
C ASN A 164 21.79 10.92 5.93
N ALA A 165 20.94 9.97 6.33
CA ALA A 165 19.61 10.27 6.85
C ALA A 165 19.64 11.07 8.17
N SER A 166 20.67 10.89 9.00
CA SER A 166 20.81 11.66 10.25
C SER A 166 21.09 13.13 9.99
N GLN A 167 21.97 13.44 9.04
CA GLN A 167 22.22 14.81 8.62
C GLN A 167 21.01 15.42 7.90
N ALA A 168 20.30 14.63 7.09
CA ALA A 168 19.05 15.04 6.48
C ALA A 168 18.01 15.43 7.54
N ALA A 169 17.83 14.64 8.59
CA ALA A 169 16.90 14.94 9.67
C ALA A 169 17.21 16.26 10.39
N LEU A 170 18.50 16.56 10.62
CA LEU A 170 18.92 17.84 11.21
C LEU A 170 18.58 19.03 10.31
N LEU A 171 18.82 18.90 9.00
CA LEU A 171 18.49 19.94 8.02
C LEU A 171 16.98 20.13 7.87
N TYR A 172 16.21 19.03 7.79
CA TYR A 172 14.75 19.11 7.78
C TYR A 172 14.20 19.78 9.04
N ARG A 173 14.78 19.50 10.22
CA ARG A 173 14.37 20.16 11.46
C ARG A 173 14.55 21.66 11.39
N ARG A 174 15.73 22.14 10.99
CA ARG A 174 15.99 23.59 10.87
C ARG A 174 15.06 24.25 9.84
N ALA A 175 14.88 23.61 8.68
CA ALA A 175 13.97 24.11 7.66
C ALA A 175 12.50 24.13 8.13
N ALA A 176 12.08 23.13 8.91
CA ALA A 176 10.75 23.05 9.49
C ALA A 176 10.53 24.11 10.60
N GLU A 177 11.53 24.32 11.45
CA GLU A 177 11.53 25.40 12.47
C GLU A 177 11.48 26.79 11.80
N GLY A 178 12.09 26.93 10.63
CA GLY A 178 11.95 28.09 9.74
C GLY A 178 10.63 28.17 8.96
N GLY A 179 9.65 27.31 9.27
CA GLY A 179 8.29 27.37 8.74
C GLY A 179 8.04 26.61 7.44
N LEU A 180 9.02 25.85 6.91
CA LEU A 180 8.84 25.11 5.66
C LEU A 180 8.02 23.82 5.88
N ALA A 181 6.77 23.82 5.43
CA ALA A 181 5.84 22.70 5.58
C ALA A 181 6.38 21.37 4.99
N LEU A 182 7.03 21.44 3.83
CA LEU A 182 7.64 20.26 3.18
C LEU A 182 8.71 19.62 4.07
N ALA A 183 9.54 20.43 4.73
CA ALA A 183 10.56 19.93 5.64
C ALA A 183 9.96 19.34 6.91
N ALA A 184 8.91 19.96 7.47
CA ALA A 184 8.17 19.41 8.60
C ALA A 184 7.58 18.03 8.27
N ARG A 185 6.92 17.89 7.11
CA ARG A 185 6.43 16.60 6.63
C ARG A 185 7.56 15.57 6.49
N ASN A 186 8.67 15.94 5.84
CA ASN A 186 9.77 15.01 5.61
C ASN A 186 10.46 14.57 6.92
N LEU A 187 10.63 15.49 7.87
CA LEU A 187 11.12 15.15 9.22
C LEU A 187 10.17 14.19 9.92
N GLY A 188 8.85 14.47 9.88
CA GLY A 188 7.85 13.58 10.44
C GLY A 188 7.94 12.18 9.82
N PHE A 189 8.17 12.06 8.51
CA PHE A 189 8.35 10.77 7.85
C PHE A 189 9.60 10.02 8.32
N LEU A 190 10.73 10.72 8.52
CA LEU A 190 11.93 10.09 9.07
C LEU A 190 11.72 9.59 10.50
N MET A 191 11.08 10.39 11.36
CA MET A 191 10.74 10.01 12.73
C MET A 191 9.73 8.85 12.77
N TRP A 192 8.75 8.83 11.87
CA TRP A 192 7.75 7.78 11.79
C TRP A 192 8.35 6.40 11.50
N ASN A 193 9.40 6.37 10.67
CA ASN A 193 10.05 5.13 10.21
C ASN A 193 11.38 4.83 10.93
N GLY A 194 11.85 5.70 11.82
CA GLY A 194 13.16 5.57 12.46
C GLY A 194 14.35 5.66 11.49
N ALA A 195 14.23 6.46 10.43
CA ALA A 195 15.25 6.58 9.38
C ALA A 195 16.22 7.73 9.70
N GLY A 196 17.44 7.39 10.13
CA GLY A 196 18.48 8.38 10.51
C GLY A 196 18.25 9.07 11.87
N VAL A 197 17.10 8.82 12.50
CA VAL A 197 16.72 9.22 13.85
C VAL A 197 16.00 8.05 14.52
N ALA A 198 15.90 8.04 15.85
CA ALA A 198 15.10 7.03 16.54
C ALA A 198 13.63 7.11 16.10
N GLU A 199 12.96 5.95 16.01
CA GLU A 199 11.54 5.90 15.70
C GLU A 199 10.74 6.61 16.81
N ASP A 200 9.99 7.64 16.43
CA ASP A 200 9.11 8.40 17.32
C ASP A 200 7.88 8.87 16.54
N ARG A 201 6.85 8.02 16.53
CA ARG A 201 5.59 8.31 15.84
C ARG A 201 4.80 9.43 16.50
N ALA A 202 4.96 9.64 17.80
CA ALA A 202 4.28 10.72 18.50
C ALA A 202 4.88 12.09 18.13
N GLY A 203 6.20 12.19 18.11
CA GLY A 203 6.91 13.36 17.59
C GLY A 203 6.66 13.59 16.10
N ALA A 204 6.58 12.52 15.30
CA ALA A 204 6.21 12.63 13.88
C ALA A 204 4.85 13.30 13.67
N VAL A 205 3.84 12.94 14.46
CA VAL A 205 2.50 13.56 14.41
C VAL A 205 2.57 15.06 14.71
N VAL A 206 3.44 15.53 15.59
CA VAL A 206 3.63 16.97 15.85
C VAL A 206 4.07 17.69 14.59
N TRP A 207 5.06 17.16 13.88
CA TRP A 207 5.53 17.74 12.61
C TRP A 207 4.51 17.63 11.48
N PHE A 208 3.76 16.52 11.41
CA PHE A 208 2.66 16.42 10.45
C PHE A 208 1.56 17.45 10.72
N ARG A 209 1.22 17.75 11.99
CA ARG A 209 0.27 18.82 12.34
C ARG A 209 0.74 20.16 11.81
N GLN A 210 2.02 20.49 11.97
CA GLN A 210 2.58 21.73 11.45
C GLN A 210 2.46 21.80 9.91
N ALA A 211 2.87 20.75 9.20
CA ALA A 211 2.78 20.71 7.74
C ALA A 211 1.32 20.73 7.24
N ALA A 212 0.42 20.01 7.90
CA ALA A 212 -1.00 19.95 7.55
C ALA A 212 -1.74 21.27 7.79
N ALA A 213 -1.40 21.99 8.86
CA ALA A 213 -1.91 23.33 9.14
C ALA A 213 -1.46 24.36 8.09
N ALA A 214 -0.29 24.14 7.49
CA ALA A 214 0.20 24.91 6.34
C ALA A 214 -0.37 24.45 4.99
N GLY A 215 -1.29 23.49 4.98
CA GLY A 215 -1.99 23.04 3.78
C GLY A 215 -1.31 21.93 2.99
N ASP A 216 -0.28 21.25 3.54
CA ASP A 216 0.35 20.10 2.85
C ASP A 216 -0.61 18.90 2.83
N PRO A 217 -1.10 18.44 1.65
CA PRO A 217 -2.11 17.39 1.57
C PRO A 217 -1.59 16.02 2.02
N ALA A 218 -0.30 15.75 1.86
CA ALA A 218 0.30 14.49 2.27
C ALA A 218 0.36 14.42 3.81
N ALA A 219 0.75 15.50 4.49
CA ALA A 219 0.72 15.59 5.94
C ALA A 219 -0.70 15.50 6.50
N GLN A 220 -1.69 16.12 5.84
CA GLN A 220 -3.11 15.97 6.18
C GLN A 220 -3.55 14.50 6.09
N ALA A 221 -3.19 13.79 5.02
CA ALA A 221 -3.50 12.36 4.88
C ALA A 221 -2.81 11.49 5.96
N MET A 222 -1.55 11.81 6.29
CA MET A 222 -0.79 11.13 7.34
C MET A 222 -1.41 11.33 8.73
N LEU A 223 -1.86 12.54 9.06
CA LEU A 223 -2.62 12.80 10.30
C LEU A 223 -3.94 12.05 10.32
N GLY A 224 -4.68 12.10 9.21
CA GLY A 224 -5.92 11.36 9.04
C GLY A 224 -5.74 9.88 9.40
N THR A 225 -4.69 9.26 8.83
CA THR A 225 -4.33 7.87 9.09
C THR A 225 -3.87 7.63 10.53
N ALA A 226 -3.05 8.53 11.09
CA ALA A 226 -2.56 8.44 12.46
C ALA A 226 -3.72 8.40 13.47
N TYR A 227 -4.69 9.31 13.32
CA TYR A 227 -5.91 9.33 14.16
C TYR A 227 -6.84 8.15 13.88
N ALA A 228 -6.99 7.69 12.64
CA ALA A 228 -7.85 6.54 12.32
C ALA A 228 -7.34 5.24 12.96
N LYS A 229 -6.02 5.04 12.97
CA LYS A 229 -5.35 3.82 13.44
C LYS A 229 -4.85 3.91 14.89
N GLY A 230 -4.84 5.10 15.49
CA GLY A 230 -4.28 5.31 16.83
C GLY A 230 -2.76 5.16 16.88
N ILE A 231 -2.06 5.59 15.83
CA ILE A 231 -0.59 5.46 15.71
C ILE A 231 0.05 6.84 15.88
N GLY A 232 0.87 7.01 16.92
CA GLY A 232 1.48 8.30 17.26
C GLY A 232 0.51 9.33 17.87
N ALA A 233 -0.79 9.07 17.81
CA ALA A 233 -1.85 9.80 18.51
C ALA A 233 -2.93 8.82 18.98
N ALA A 234 -3.74 9.21 19.96
CA ALA A 234 -4.91 8.44 20.34
C ALA A 234 -5.89 8.31 19.14
N LYS A 235 -6.59 7.18 19.06
CA LYS A 235 -7.59 6.96 18.00
C LYS A 235 -8.71 7.99 18.12
N ASP A 236 -9.01 8.70 17.04
CA ASP A 236 -10.05 9.72 16.99
C ASP A 236 -10.66 9.80 15.57
N ALA A 237 -11.86 9.23 15.40
CA ALA A 237 -12.52 9.19 14.10
C ALA A 237 -12.88 10.59 13.58
N ARG A 238 -13.24 11.54 14.47
CA ARG A 238 -13.60 12.91 14.09
C ARG A 238 -12.39 13.63 13.52
N GLN A 239 -11.24 13.56 14.21
CA GLN A 239 -10.00 14.17 13.72
C GLN A 239 -9.53 13.51 12.43
N ALA A 240 -9.62 12.17 12.35
CA ALA A 240 -9.27 11.44 11.15
C ALA A 240 -10.10 11.89 9.94
N ILE A 241 -11.43 11.96 10.08
CA ILE A 241 -12.33 12.43 9.03
C ILE A 241 -12.04 13.88 8.65
N ARG A 242 -11.81 14.78 9.62
CA ARG A 242 -11.47 16.19 9.35
C ARG A 242 -10.22 16.30 8.47
N TRP A 243 -9.12 15.65 8.85
CA TRP A 243 -7.87 15.74 8.09
C TRP A 243 -7.92 15.03 6.74
N LEU A 244 -8.58 13.88 6.65
CA LEU A 244 -8.80 13.19 5.37
C LEU A 244 -9.70 14.00 4.43
N ASN A 245 -10.69 14.74 4.94
CA ASN A 245 -11.49 15.66 4.13
C ASN A 245 -10.65 16.78 3.50
N GLU A 246 -9.73 17.38 4.27
CA GLU A 246 -8.82 18.39 3.74
C GLU A 246 -7.90 17.80 2.67
N ALA A 247 -7.28 16.64 2.96
CA ALA A 247 -6.42 15.96 2.00
C ALA A 247 -7.16 15.54 0.72
N ALA A 248 -8.42 15.10 0.84
CA ALA A 248 -9.27 14.66 -0.27
C ALA A 248 -9.52 15.77 -1.31
N LYS A 249 -9.42 17.05 -0.93
CA LYS A 249 -9.54 18.19 -1.86
C LYS A 249 -8.45 18.17 -2.94
N ALA A 250 -7.29 17.57 -2.67
CA ALA A 250 -6.25 17.36 -3.68
C ALA A 250 -6.63 16.30 -4.74
N GLY A 251 -7.69 15.52 -4.48
CA GLY A 251 -8.23 14.53 -5.42
C GLY A 251 -7.37 13.28 -5.58
N ASP A 252 -6.51 12.99 -4.59
CA ASP A 252 -5.74 11.75 -4.53
C ASP A 252 -6.70 10.55 -4.31
N PRO A 253 -6.69 9.54 -5.21
CA PRO A 253 -7.63 8.43 -5.11
C PRO A 253 -7.42 7.54 -3.88
N HIS A 254 -6.20 7.44 -3.33
CA HIS A 254 -5.95 6.69 -2.10
C HIS A 254 -6.59 7.39 -0.90
N VAL A 255 -6.45 8.72 -0.82
CA VAL A 255 -7.08 9.52 0.25
C VAL A 255 -8.61 9.45 0.17
N LEU A 256 -9.17 9.54 -1.04
CA LEU A 256 -10.61 9.40 -1.26
C LEU A 256 -11.11 8.03 -0.79
N ASN A 257 -10.39 6.95 -1.15
CA ASN A 257 -10.69 5.60 -0.72
C ASN A 257 -10.55 5.42 0.81
N ASP A 258 -9.52 5.98 1.42
CA ASP A 258 -9.29 5.86 2.87
C ASP A 258 -10.35 6.61 3.68
N LEU A 259 -10.77 7.79 3.20
CA LEU A 259 -11.90 8.53 3.78
C LEU A 259 -13.20 7.74 3.66
N ALA A 260 -13.47 7.14 2.49
CA ALA A 260 -14.65 6.31 2.27
C ALA A 260 -14.69 5.11 3.23
N ASN A 261 -13.58 4.37 3.34
CA ASN A 261 -13.45 3.26 4.28
C ASN A 261 -13.67 3.70 5.73
N LEU A 262 -13.18 4.87 6.12
CA LEU A 262 -13.37 5.40 7.46
C LEU A 262 -14.83 5.76 7.73
N LEU A 263 -15.50 6.45 6.80
CA LEU A 263 -16.92 6.79 6.91
C LEU A 263 -17.83 5.55 6.93
N ALA A 264 -17.45 4.49 6.22
CA ALA A 264 -18.20 3.23 6.19
C ALA A 264 -17.99 2.34 7.43
N SER A 265 -16.81 2.42 8.06
CA SER A 265 -16.43 1.57 9.19
C SER A 265 -16.60 2.20 10.56
N THR A 266 -16.72 3.54 10.64
CA THR A 266 -16.96 4.22 11.91
C THR A 266 -18.40 3.98 12.40
N ASP A 267 -18.58 4.03 13.72
CA ASP A 267 -19.88 3.97 14.37
C ASP A 267 -20.31 5.38 14.80
N GLY A 268 -21.59 5.56 15.09
CA GLY A 268 -22.12 6.82 15.60
C GLY A 268 -22.33 7.87 14.49
N PRO A 269 -22.40 9.17 14.86
CA PRO A 269 -22.85 10.23 13.97
C PRO A 269 -21.90 10.54 12.81
N GLU A 270 -20.67 10.05 12.86
CA GLU A 270 -19.69 10.20 11.79
C GLU A 270 -19.88 9.20 10.64
N ARG A 271 -20.68 8.14 10.85
CA ARG A 271 -20.94 7.11 9.84
C ARG A 271 -21.78 7.68 8.69
N ASP A 272 -21.29 7.56 7.47
CA ASP A 272 -21.96 8.07 6.28
C ASP A 272 -21.68 7.15 5.07
N LEU A 273 -22.60 6.21 4.85
CA LEU A 273 -22.45 5.20 3.79
C LEU A 273 -22.65 5.80 2.40
N GLU A 274 -23.58 6.75 2.25
CA GLU A 274 -23.85 7.39 0.94
C GLU A 274 -22.62 8.15 0.46
N ARG A 275 -22.03 8.93 1.35
CA ARG A 275 -20.80 9.64 1.05
C ARG A 275 -19.62 8.69 0.86
N ALA A 276 -19.53 7.61 1.63
CA ALA A 276 -18.50 6.59 1.43
C ALA A 276 -18.56 6.00 0.01
N ALA A 277 -19.74 5.57 -0.44
CA ALA A 277 -19.91 4.99 -1.76
C ALA A 277 -19.62 6.00 -2.88
N ALA A 278 -20.01 7.27 -2.71
CA ALA A 278 -19.66 8.34 -3.65
C ALA A 278 -18.15 8.55 -3.77
N LEU A 279 -17.42 8.52 -2.65
CA LEU A 279 -15.96 8.65 -2.61
C LEU A 279 -15.24 7.41 -3.19
N HIS A 280 -15.72 6.20 -2.90
CA HIS A 280 -15.22 4.99 -3.56
C HIS A 280 -15.41 5.06 -5.07
N ARG A 281 -16.59 5.49 -5.55
CA ARG A 281 -16.84 5.71 -6.99
C ARG A 281 -15.89 6.74 -7.59
N GLN A 282 -15.64 7.85 -6.90
CA GLN A 282 -14.72 8.89 -7.35
C GLN A 282 -13.28 8.37 -7.46
N ALA A 283 -12.81 7.63 -6.46
CA ALA A 283 -11.49 7.00 -6.46
C ALA A 283 -11.37 5.93 -7.55
N ALA A 284 -12.42 5.13 -7.76
CA ALA A 284 -12.51 4.14 -8.83
C ALA A 284 -12.42 4.78 -10.23
N GLY A 285 -13.13 5.90 -10.44
CA GLY A 285 -13.08 6.68 -11.69
C GLY A 285 -11.70 7.27 -11.99
N LYS A 286 -10.82 7.35 -10.98
CA LYS A 286 -9.41 7.75 -11.10
C LYS A 286 -8.45 6.56 -11.31
N GLY A 287 -8.98 5.35 -11.51
CA GLY A 287 -8.21 4.16 -11.84
C GLY A 287 -7.63 3.40 -10.64
N LEU A 288 -8.03 3.72 -9.40
CA LEU A 288 -7.54 2.98 -8.24
C LEU A 288 -8.26 1.62 -8.11
N THR A 289 -7.54 0.53 -8.38
CA THR A 289 -8.09 -0.84 -8.40
C THR A 289 -8.80 -1.24 -7.10
N VAL A 290 -8.25 -0.87 -5.93
CA VAL A 290 -8.91 -1.18 -4.65
C VAL A 290 -10.23 -0.43 -4.49
N ALA A 291 -10.34 0.80 -5.00
CA ALA A 291 -11.58 1.55 -4.98
C ALA A 291 -12.61 1.01 -5.99
N VAL A 292 -12.16 0.51 -7.15
CA VAL A 292 -13.02 -0.22 -8.10
C VAL A 292 -13.65 -1.44 -7.42
N LEU A 293 -12.85 -2.21 -6.66
CA LEU A 293 -13.34 -3.33 -5.89
C LEU A 293 -14.32 -2.89 -4.78
N ASN A 294 -13.97 -1.86 -4.01
CA ASN A 294 -14.81 -1.37 -2.92
C ASN A 294 -16.16 -0.84 -3.42
N TYR A 295 -16.17 -0.06 -4.50
CA TYR A 295 -17.44 0.40 -5.07
C TYR A 295 -18.27 -0.75 -5.66
N GLY A 296 -17.62 -1.79 -6.19
CA GLY A 296 -18.29 -3.05 -6.54
C GLY A 296 -18.98 -3.68 -5.33
N PHE A 297 -18.35 -3.67 -4.16
CA PHE A 297 -18.98 -4.13 -2.91
C PHE A 297 -20.08 -3.21 -2.42
N ASP A 298 -19.96 -1.89 -2.58
CA ASP A 298 -21.02 -0.95 -2.23
C ASP A 298 -22.29 -1.24 -3.02
N LEU A 299 -22.17 -1.45 -4.34
CA LEU A 299 -23.27 -1.84 -5.22
C LEU A 299 -23.80 -3.24 -4.91
N TRP A 300 -22.92 -4.20 -4.60
CA TRP A 300 -23.33 -5.57 -4.32
C TRP A 300 -24.18 -5.69 -3.06
N ASN A 301 -23.88 -4.88 -2.04
CA ASN A 301 -24.54 -4.93 -0.74
C ASN A 301 -25.58 -3.80 -0.53
N GLY A 302 -25.73 -2.89 -1.50
CA GLY A 302 -26.54 -1.68 -1.33
C GLY A 302 -26.02 -0.74 -0.22
N ALA A 303 -24.71 -0.71 0.01
CA ALA A 303 -24.11 0.08 1.08
C ALA A 303 -23.97 1.55 0.64
N GLY A 304 -24.93 2.39 1.01
CA GLY A 304 -24.94 3.82 0.65
C GLY A 304 -25.32 4.09 -0.81
N VAL A 305 -25.70 3.07 -1.56
CA VAL A 305 -26.22 3.14 -2.93
C VAL A 305 -27.33 2.11 -3.08
N THR A 306 -28.18 2.27 -4.11
CA THR A 306 -29.12 1.21 -4.48
C THR A 306 -28.36 -0.05 -4.86
N GLU A 307 -28.78 -1.19 -4.31
CA GLU A 307 -28.18 -2.49 -4.64
C GLU A 307 -28.32 -2.77 -6.15
N ASP A 308 -27.20 -3.10 -6.79
CA ASP A 308 -27.14 -3.47 -8.21
C ASP A 308 -26.02 -4.50 -8.42
N ARG A 309 -26.35 -5.78 -8.19
CA ARG A 309 -25.40 -6.89 -8.35
C ARG A 309 -24.91 -7.06 -9.80
N PRO A 310 -25.75 -6.90 -10.85
CA PRO A 310 -25.27 -6.88 -12.23
C PRO A 310 -24.23 -5.80 -12.51
N ALA A 311 -24.42 -4.56 -12.03
CA ALA A 311 -23.41 -3.53 -12.16
C ALA A 311 -22.14 -3.85 -11.34
N ALA A 312 -22.30 -4.30 -10.09
CA ALA A 312 -21.20 -4.72 -9.24
C ALA A 312 -20.31 -5.80 -9.89
N PHE A 313 -20.93 -6.76 -10.60
CA PHE A 313 -20.22 -7.79 -11.36
C PHE A 313 -19.23 -7.18 -12.36
N GLY A 314 -19.61 -6.10 -13.06
CA GLY A 314 -18.72 -5.37 -13.97
C GLY A 314 -17.52 -4.72 -13.25
N PHE A 315 -17.73 -4.18 -12.06
CA PHE A 315 -16.64 -3.64 -11.22
C PHE A 315 -15.69 -4.74 -10.75
N PHE A 316 -16.20 -5.90 -10.32
CA PHE A 316 -15.36 -7.05 -9.99
C PHE A 316 -14.59 -7.57 -11.20
N ALA A 317 -15.19 -7.65 -12.38
CA ALA A 317 -14.50 -8.03 -13.61
C ALA A 317 -13.34 -7.07 -13.93
N THR A 318 -13.56 -5.77 -13.75
CA THR A 318 -12.53 -4.74 -13.94
C THR A 318 -11.38 -4.89 -12.94
N ALA A 319 -11.70 -5.05 -11.65
CA ALA A 319 -10.69 -5.25 -10.61
C ALA A 319 -9.91 -6.57 -10.78
N ALA A 320 -10.58 -7.64 -11.22
CA ALA A 320 -9.95 -8.93 -11.52
C ALA A 320 -8.98 -8.85 -12.70
N LYS A 321 -9.34 -8.10 -13.75
CA LYS A 321 -8.44 -7.82 -14.88
C LYS A 321 -7.18 -7.06 -14.44
N ALA A 322 -7.29 -6.22 -13.42
CA ALA A 322 -6.17 -5.52 -12.79
C ALA A 322 -5.41 -6.37 -11.74
N GLY A 323 -5.72 -7.67 -11.62
CA GLY A 323 -4.99 -8.61 -10.76
C GLY A 323 -5.56 -8.76 -9.34
N SER A 324 -6.75 -8.20 -9.04
CA SER A 324 -7.38 -8.38 -7.73
C SER A 324 -7.86 -9.82 -7.53
N VAL A 325 -7.17 -10.55 -6.65
CA VAL A 325 -7.55 -11.93 -6.26
C VAL A 325 -8.92 -11.97 -5.61
N VAL A 326 -9.24 -10.99 -4.76
CA VAL A 326 -10.55 -10.87 -4.10
C VAL A 326 -11.66 -10.70 -5.15
N ALA A 327 -11.41 -9.93 -6.20
CA ALA A 327 -12.38 -9.77 -7.28
C ALA A 327 -12.57 -11.07 -8.09
N MET A 328 -11.48 -11.81 -8.35
CA MET A 328 -11.57 -13.13 -9.00
C MET A 328 -12.40 -14.12 -8.17
N GLU A 329 -12.21 -14.13 -6.84
CA GLU A 329 -13.04 -14.92 -5.92
C GLU A 329 -14.52 -14.52 -6.03
N LYS A 330 -14.81 -13.21 -6.00
CA LYS A 330 -16.20 -12.72 -6.10
C LYS A 330 -16.87 -13.03 -7.44
N LEU A 331 -16.13 -13.03 -8.54
CA LEU A 331 -16.66 -13.48 -9.84
C LEU A 331 -16.96 -14.98 -9.84
N GLY A 332 -16.08 -15.78 -9.23
CA GLY A 332 -16.32 -17.21 -9.03
C GLY A 332 -17.58 -17.47 -8.21
N GLU A 333 -17.73 -16.77 -7.09
CA GLU A 333 -18.90 -16.86 -6.22
C GLU A 333 -20.19 -16.38 -6.91
N ALA A 334 -20.12 -15.28 -7.65
CA ALA A 334 -21.25 -14.73 -8.41
C ALA A 334 -21.78 -15.75 -9.44
N TYR A 335 -20.90 -16.36 -10.24
CA TYR A 335 -21.29 -17.42 -11.16
C TYR A 335 -21.73 -18.70 -10.46
N PHE A 336 -21.11 -19.04 -9.32
CA PHE A 336 -21.47 -20.21 -8.53
C PHE A 336 -22.91 -20.07 -8.00
N ALA A 337 -23.25 -18.94 -7.39
CA ALA A 337 -24.56 -18.68 -6.79
C ALA A 337 -25.63 -18.30 -7.82
N GLY A 338 -25.23 -17.69 -8.95
CA GLY A 338 -26.15 -17.03 -9.88
C GLY A 338 -26.57 -15.64 -9.42
N GLU A 339 -25.65 -14.91 -8.78
CA GLU A 339 -25.88 -13.57 -8.25
C GLU A 339 -25.11 -12.54 -9.08
N GLY A 340 -25.78 -11.48 -9.56
CA GLY A 340 -25.18 -10.49 -10.47
C GLY A 340 -24.89 -11.00 -11.89
N ALA A 341 -24.81 -12.32 -12.09
CA ALA A 341 -24.76 -12.99 -13.39
C ALA A 341 -25.55 -14.30 -13.33
N ALA A 342 -25.96 -14.83 -14.49
CA ALA A 342 -26.61 -16.13 -14.56
C ALA A 342 -25.67 -17.23 -14.01
N LYS A 343 -26.25 -18.18 -13.27
CA LYS A 343 -25.51 -19.30 -12.67
C LYS A 343 -24.77 -20.09 -13.75
N ASP A 344 -23.46 -20.26 -13.59
CA ASP A 344 -22.60 -20.98 -14.52
C ASP A 344 -21.42 -21.60 -13.75
N ARG A 345 -21.54 -22.89 -13.44
CA ARG A 345 -20.57 -23.60 -12.60
C ARG A 345 -19.23 -23.80 -13.29
N ALA A 346 -19.20 -23.89 -14.62
CA ALA A 346 -17.96 -23.99 -15.37
C ALA A 346 -17.19 -22.66 -15.31
N LYS A 347 -17.86 -21.52 -15.53
CA LYS A 347 -17.23 -20.21 -15.37
C LYS A 347 -16.82 -19.92 -13.92
N ALA A 348 -17.60 -20.39 -12.95
CA ALA A 348 -17.21 -20.31 -11.54
C ALA A 348 -15.87 -21.03 -11.30
N ALA A 349 -15.72 -22.25 -11.82
CA ALA A 349 -14.48 -23.00 -11.73
C ALA A 349 -13.31 -22.27 -12.38
N ASP A 350 -13.49 -21.68 -13.57
CA ASP A 350 -12.44 -20.92 -14.25
C ASP A 350 -11.94 -19.74 -13.41
N TRP A 351 -12.86 -19.00 -12.78
CA TRP A 351 -12.50 -17.88 -11.90
C TRP A 351 -11.84 -18.33 -10.61
N PHE A 352 -12.32 -19.41 -9.99
CA PHE A 352 -11.66 -19.98 -8.82
C PHE A 352 -10.28 -20.55 -9.16
N GLN A 353 -10.08 -21.12 -10.35
CA GLN A 353 -8.75 -21.56 -10.82
C GLN A 353 -7.79 -20.37 -10.93
N LYS A 354 -8.22 -19.26 -11.53
CA LYS A 354 -7.42 -18.03 -11.61
C LYS A 354 -7.08 -17.49 -10.21
N ALA A 355 -8.07 -17.35 -9.34
CA ALA A 355 -7.86 -16.88 -7.97
C ALA A 355 -6.91 -17.80 -7.17
N SER A 356 -7.08 -19.12 -7.30
CA SER A 356 -6.23 -20.11 -6.63
C SER A 356 -4.80 -20.10 -7.20
N ALA A 357 -4.62 -19.93 -8.52
CA ALA A 357 -3.30 -19.76 -9.12
C ALA A 357 -2.62 -18.48 -8.61
N SER A 358 -3.39 -17.43 -8.31
CA SER A 358 -2.91 -16.20 -7.66
C SER A 358 -2.81 -16.27 -6.13
N GLY A 359 -2.88 -17.46 -5.54
CA GLY A 359 -2.59 -17.69 -4.12
C GLY A 359 -3.81 -17.73 -3.19
N SER A 360 -5.04 -17.69 -3.71
CA SER A 360 -6.24 -17.80 -2.88
C SER A 360 -6.40 -19.20 -2.29
N GLY A 361 -6.48 -19.29 -0.96
CA GLY A 361 -6.91 -20.50 -0.26
C GLY A 361 -8.43 -20.72 -0.30
N ASN A 362 -9.22 -19.65 -0.35
CA ASN A 362 -10.68 -19.72 -0.48
C ASN A 362 -11.08 -20.36 -1.81
N ALA A 363 -10.48 -19.91 -2.91
CA ALA A 363 -10.75 -20.45 -4.23
C ALA A 363 -10.29 -21.90 -4.37
N ALA A 364 -9.16 -22.27 -3.75
CA ALA A 364 -8.74 -23.66 -3.65
C ALA A 364 -9.79 -24.51 -2.90
N ASN A 365 -10.36 -24.01 -1.80
CA ASN A 365 -11.46 -24.70 -1.12
C ASN A 365 -12.67 -24.92 -2.04
N TYR A 366 -13.12 -23.89 -2.77
CA TYR A 366 -14.25 -24.02 -3.70
C TYR A 366 -13.98 -25.07 -4.79
N LEU A 367 -12.79 -25.06 -5.40
CA LEU A 367 -12.41 -26.08 -6.39
C LEU A 367 -12.41 -27.49 -5.80
N GLY A 368 -11.96 -27.63 -4.54
CA GLY A 368 -12.00 -28.90 -3.82
C GLY A 368 -13.42 -29.42 -3.66
N VAL A 369 -14.35 -28.57 -3.25
CA VAL A 369 -15.78 -28.91 -3.11
C VAL A 369 -16.40 -29.24 -4.48
N MET A 370 -16.14 -28.43 -5.50
CA MET A 370 -16.68 -28.64 -6.85
C MET A 370 -16.25 -29.98 -7.44
N HIS A 371 -14.99 -30.39 -7.26
CA HIS A 371 -14.52 -31.71 -7.64
C HIS A 371 -15.09 -32.84 -6.76
N LEU A 372 -15.37 -32.59 -5.48
CA LEU A 372 -15.93 -33.60 -4.60
C LEU A 372 -17.38 -33.94 -4.97
N ASP A 373 -18.14 -32.92 -5.34
CA ASP A 373 -19.58 -32.99 -5.64
C ASP A 373 -19.86 -33.22 -7.13
N GLY A 374 -18.92 -32.93 -8.01
CA GLY A 374 -19.12 -32.97 -9.46
C GLY A 374 -19.91 -31.77 -10.00
N ASP A 375 -19.80 -30.62 -9.33
CA ASP A 375 -20.61 -29.42 -9.60
C ASP A 375 -19.86 -28.46 -10.54
N GLY A 376 -20.17 -28.52 -11.83
CA GLY A 376 -19.47 -27.78 -12.89
C GLY A 376 -18.10 -28.33 -13.29
N LEU A 377 -17.61 -29.34 -12.57
CA LEU A 377 -16.38 -30.07 -12.85
C LEU A 377 -16.66 -31.57 -12.76
N ALA A 378 -15.84 -32.38 -13.44
CA ALA A 378 -15.91 -33.83 -13.25
C ALA A 378 -15.59 -34.18 -11.79
N ARG A 379 -16.37 -35.11 -11.23
CA ARG A 379 -16.17 -35.60 -9.88
C ARG A 379 -14.81 -36.31 -9.79
N ASP A 380 -13.93 -35.81 -8.93
CA ASP A 380 -12.56 -36.28 -8.77
C ASP A 380 -12.11 -36.06 -7.33
N THR A 381 -12.13 -37.13 -6.53
CA THR A 381 -11.81 -37.03 -5.11
C THR A 381 -10.31 -36.82 -4.88
N ALA A 382 -9.44 -37.25 -5.79
CA ALA A 382 -7.99 -37.01 -5.69
C ALA A 382 -7.67 -35.53 -5.92
N LYS A 383 -8.30 -34.90 -6.91
CA LYS A 383 -8.22 -33.44 -7.09
C LYS A 383 -8.83 -32.68 -5.92
N ALA A 384 -9.97 -33.14 -5.40
CA ALA A 384 -10.57 -32.53 -4.20
C ALA A 384 -9.59 -32.51 -3.02
N LEU A 385 -8.95 -33.66 -2.74
CA LEU A 385 -7.90 -33.79 -1.71
C LEU A 385 -6.74 -32.81 -1.95
N ALA A 386 -6.22 -32.74 -3.19
CA ALA A 386 -5.12 -31.85 -3.54
C ALA A 386 -5.48 -30.36 -3.36
N TYR A 387 -6.68 -29.96 -3.74
CA TYR A 387 -7.15 -28.58 -3.57
C TYR A 387 -7.42 -28.23 -2.10
N PHE A 388 -7.96 -29.15 -1.29
CA PHE A 388 -8.10 -28.91 0.14
C PHE A 388 -6.75 -28.82 0.85
N GLN A 389 -5.77 -29.65 0.47
CA GLN A 389 -4.39 -29.52 0.96
C GLN A 389 -3.80 -28.16 0.58
N LEU A 390 -3.93 -27.74 -0.69
CA LEU A 390 -3.45 -26.44 -1.15
C LEU A 390 -4.10 -25.27 -0.39
N GLY A 391 -5.41 -25.34 -0.13
CA GLY A 391 -6.13 -24.34 0.66
C GLY A 391 -5.66 -24.32 2.12
N ALA A 392 -5.43 -25.49 2.72
CA ALA A 392 -4.93 -25.62 4.08
C ALA A 392 -3.50 -25.07 4.23
N ASP A 393 -2.62 -25.35 3.27
CA ASP A 393 -1.24 -24.83 3.22
C ASP A 393 -1.23 -23.29 3.10
N ARG A 394 -2.27 -22.71 2.50
CA ARG A 394 -2.51 -21.26 2.42
C ARG A 394 -3.28 -20.69 3.60
N GLY A 395 -3.50 -21.49 4.65
CA GLY A 395 -4.15 -21.07 5.89
C GLY A 395 -5.67 -20.90 5.80
N ASN A 396 -6.34 -21.46 4.79
CA ASN A 396 -7.80 -21.40 4.71
C ASN A 396 -8.45 -22.37 5.73
N PRO A 397 -9.25 -21.86 6.69
CA PRO A 397 -9.84 -22.69 7.74
C PRO A 397 -10.85 -23.72 7.21
N ALA A 398 -11.63 -23.37 6.17
CA ALA A 398 -12.63 -24.27 5.59
C ALA A 398 -11.99 -25.45 4.83
N ALA A 399 -10.94 -25.18 4.04
CA ALA A 399 -10.15 -26.18 3.33
C ALA A 399 -9.47 -27.14 4.32
N THR A 400 -8.89 -26.59 5.38
CA THR A 400 -8.27 -27.38 6.46
C THR A 400 -9.27 -28.32 7.12
N ARG A 401 -10.49 -27.83 7.41
CA ARG A 401 -11.59 -28.65 7.93
C ARG A 401 -12.01 -29.72 6.91
N ASN A 402 -12.24 -29.35 5.66
CA ASN A 402 -12.67 -30.29 4.61
C ASN A 402 -11.62 -31.38 4.37
N LEU A 403 -10.33 -31.05 4.43
CA LEU A 403 -9.24 -32.01 4.41
C LEU A 403 -9.33 -32.99 5.59
N ALA A 404 -9.59 -32.49 6.81
CA ALA A 404 -9.80 -33.34 7.98
C ALA A 404 -10.95 -34.33 7.74
N MET A 405 -12.07 -33.86 7.19
CA MET A 405 -13.23 -34.71 6.90
C MET A 405 -12.91 -35.81 5.86
N LEU A 406 -12.05 -35.55 4.88
CA LEU A 406 -11.59 -36.60 3.96
C LEU A 406 -10.79 -37.69 4.70
N TYR A 407 -9.91 -37.30 5.63
CA TYR A 407 -9.16 -38.24 6.47
C TYR A 407 -10.05 -39.00 7.48
N LEU A 408 -11.13 -38.40 7.99
CA LEU A 408 -12.09 -39.11 8.86
C LEU A 408 -12.89 -40.15 8.10
N THR A 409 -13.46 -39.75 6.97
CA THR A 409 -14.38 -40.59 6.18
C THR A 409 -13.64 -41.63 5.35
N GLY A 410 -12.37 -41.36 4.99
CA GLY A 410 -11.59 -42.20 4.09
C GLY A 410 -11.92 -41.96 2.61
N LYS A 411 -12.55 -40.83 2.28
CA LYS A 411 -12.97 -40.52 0.91
C LYS A 411 -11.75 -40.04 0.10
N GLY A 412 -11.23 -40.92 -0.77
CA GLY A 412 -10.07 -40.64 -1.64
C GLY A 412 -8.72 -40.61 -0.93
N VAL A 413 -8.68 -40.96 0.35
CA VAL A 413 -7.46 -41.09 1.16
C VAL A 413 -7.68 -42.14 2.23
N ALA A 414 -6.61 -42.81 2.70
CA ALA A 414 -6.71 -43.74 3.81
C ALA A 414 -7.23 -43.04 5.07
N ARG A 415 -8.15 -43.69 5.78
CA ARG A 415 -8.68 -43.17 7.05
C ARG A 415 -7.55 -42.93 8.03
N ASN A 416 -7.54 -41.75 8.65
CA ASN A 416 -6.57 -41.38 9.66
C ASN A 416 -7.20 -40.40 10.66
N ARG A 417 -7.67 -40.93 11.80
CA ARG A 417 -8.35 -40.14 12.83
C ARG A 417 -7.41 -39.13 13.50
N ASP A 418 -6.15 -39.49 13.73
CA ASP A 418 -5.18 -38.62 14.39
C ASP A 418 -4.84 -37.41 13.50
N LYS A 419 -4.58 -37.66 12.21
CA LYS A 419 -4.34 -36.57 11.25
C LYS A 419 -5.56 -35.67 11.10
N ALA A 420 -6.76 -36.23 11.08
CA ALA A 420 -7.97 -35.44 11.04
C ALA A 420 -8.15 -34.57 12.30
N ARG A 421 -7.88 -35.11 13.49
CA ARG A 421 -7.88 -34.37 14.75
C ARG A 421 -6.92 -33.17 14.69
N ASP A 422 -5.69 -33.38 14.26
CA ASP A 422 -4.68 -32.32 14.13
C ASP A 422 -5.11 -31.21 13.16
N LEU A 423 -5.73 -31.61 12.04
CA LEU A 423 -6.28 -30.68 11.06
C LEU A 423 -7.48 -29.91 11.61
N LEU A 424 -8.39 -30.54 12.36
CA LEU A 424 -9.52 -29.86 13.01
C LEU A 424 -9.04 -28.85 14.06
N GLN A 425 -8.08 -29.22 14.90
CA GLN A 425 -7.44 -28.29 15.85
C GLN A 425 -6.77 -27.11 15.14
N THR A 426 -6.14 -27.37 14.00
CA THR A 426 -5.55 -26.31 13.16
C THR A 426 -6.61 -25.42 12.53
N ALA A 427 -7.69 -26.00 12.00
CA ALA A 427 -8.82 -25.25 11.46
C ALA A 427 -9.47 -24.36 12.52
N MET A 428 -9.63 -24.84 13.76
CA MET A 428 -10.11 -24.03 14.89
C MET A 428 -9.20 -22.84 15.16
N ARG A 429 -7.87 -23.06 15.21
CA ARG A 429 -6.88 -21.99 15.42
C ARG A 429 -6.90 -20.95 14.30
N LEU A 430 -7.22 -21.37 13.08
CA LEU A 430 -7.42 -20.52 11.91
C LEU A 430 -8.82 -19.85 11.86
N GLY A 431 -9.70 -20.12 12.85
CA GLY A 431 -11.01 -19.46 12.98
C GLY A 431 -12.20 -20.24 12.40
N SER A 432 -12.06 -21.53 12.10
CA SER A 432 -13.19 -22.37 11.66
C SER A 432 -14.22 -22.54 12.78
N ARG A 433 -15.43 -22.02 12.57
CA ARG A 433 -16.55 -22.11 13.53
C ARG A 433 -17.08 -23.53 13.71
N SER A 434 -17.01 -24.35 12.66
CA SER A 434 -17.52 -25.73 12.69
C SER A 434 -16.50 -26.73 13.23
N ALA A 435 -15.21 -26.44 13.14
CA ALA A 435 -14.16 -27.40 13.49
C ALA A 435 -14.18 -27.82 14.98
N ALA A 436 -14.66 -26.94 15.87
CA ALA A 436 -14.82 -27.28 17.28
C ALA A 436 -15.89 -28.36 17.51
N ALA A 437 -17.02 -28.25 16.80
CA ALA A 437 -18.09 -29.24 16.87
C ALA A 437 -17.67 -30.58 16.26
N ASP A 438 -16.96 -30.55 15.11
CA ASP A 438 -16.46 -31.79 14.49
C ASP A 438 -15.40 -32.47 15.36
N LEU A 439 -14.57 -31.71 16.08
CA LEU A 439 -13.58 -32.25 17.01
C LEU A 439 -14.26 -32.90 18.22
N HIS A 440 -15.31 -32.27 18.77
CA HIS A 440 -16.10 -32.86 19.85
C HIS A 440 -16.76 -34.17 19.40
N ALA A 441 -17.39 -34.19 18.23
CA ALA A 441 -17.99 -35.40 17.67
C ALA A 441 -16.95 -36.51 17.46
N LEU A 442 -15.74 -36.17 17.00
CA LEU A 442 -14.64 -37.11 16.84
C LEU A 442 -14.24 -37.78 18.16
N ASP A 443 -14.31 -37.05 19.28
CA ASP A 443 -13.91 -37.46 20.63
C ASP A 443 -14.95 -38.37 21.28
N ASP A 444 -16.22 -38.11 21.00
CA ASP A 444 -17.35 -38.92 21.49
C ASP A 444 -17.51 -40.27 20.77
N GLY A 445 -16.65 -40.54 19.78
CA GLY A 445 -16.70 -41.79 19.00
C GLY A 445 -17.83 -41.82 17.96
N ASP A 446 -18.62 -40.77 17.84
CA ASP A 446 -19.62 -40.60 16.79
C ASP A 446 -18.93 -40.11 15.50
N PRO A 447 -18.84 -40.92 14.43
CA PRO A 447 -18.36 -40.43 13.15
C PRO A 447 -19.42 -39.50 12.58
N GLY A 448 -19.40 -38.23 13.03
CA GLY A 448 -20.41 -37.22 12.74
C GLY A 448 -20.95 -37.31 11.32
N HIS A 449 -22.28 -37.24 11.23
CA HIS A 449 -23.11 -37.41 10.05
C HIS A 449 -22.49 -36.93 8.74
N ASP A 450 -22.62 -37.77 7.71
CA ASP A 450 -22.33 -37.75 6.27
C ASP A 450 -22.36 -36.41 5.47
N THR A 451 -22.19 -35.27 6.11
CA THR A 451 -22.31 -33.93 5.52
C THR A 451 -20.96 -33.45 4.99
N LEU A 452 -20.34 -34.24 4.12
CA LEU A 452 -19.19 -33.81 3.32
C LEU A 452 -19.53 -32.74 2.26
N ALA A 453 -20.75 -32.18 2.22
CA ALA A 453 -21.20 -31.37 1.09
C ALA A 453 -22.14 -30.17 1.40
N SER A 454 -22.34 -29.73 2.65
CA SER A 454 -23.21 -28.57 2.92
C SER A 454 -22.51 -27.33 3.49
N THR A 455 -21.27 -27.46 3.97
CA THR A 455 -20.57 -26.36 4.66
C THR A 455 -19.81 -25.42 3.74
N ALA A 456 -19.70 -25.69 2.44
CA ALA A 456 -19.20 -24.68 1.49
C ALA A 456 -20.12 -23.44 1.40
N ARG A 457 -21.33 -23.52 1.97
CA ARG A 457 -22.36 -22.48 1.92
C ARG A 457 -22.36 -21.53 3.14
N ARG A 458 -21.47 -21.68 4.14
CA ARG A 458 -21.49 -20.87 5.38
C ARG A 458 -20.13 -20.44 5.89
#